data_AF-A0A849AWW4-F1
#
_entry.id   AF-A0A849AWW4-F1
#
_cell.length_a   1.000
_cell.length_b   1.000
_cell.length_c   1.000
_cell.angle_alpha   90.00
_cell.angle_beta   90.00
_cell.angle_gamma   90.00
#
_symmetry.space_group_name_H-M   'P 1'
#
loop_
_entity.id
_entity.type
_entity.pdbx_description
1 polymer ?
#
loop_
_entity_poly.entity_id
_entity_poly.type
_entity_poly.pdbx_seq_one_letter_code
_entity_poly.pdbx_strand_id
1 'polypeptide(L)'
;MNTHAAADLHEEVRRLRIRITSLAASPHREHSLDALSADGRTRRQHIRAALAQLADLSLRGRRAGAVSAVPDLGDRVLADQLVVLLLDCAPEYGASAAVTEQVHDLAVDLRRALA
;
A
#
# COMPACT_ATOMS: atom_id res chain seq x y z
N MET A 1 -3.15 8.18 22.71
CA MET A 1 -2.03 9.02 22.25
C MET A 1 -1.53 8.48 20.90
N ASN A 2 -2.41 8.44 19.88
CA ASN A 2 -2.18 7.73 18.59
C ASN A 2 -2.20 8.67 17.37
N THR A 3 -2.17 9.98 17.57
CA THR A 3 -2.25 10.97 16.48
C THR A 3 -0.97 11.04 15.65
N HIS A 4 0.18 10.66 16.20
CA HIS A 4 1.45 10.65 15.46
C HIS A 4 1.48 9.53 14.41
N ALA A 5 1.22 8.28 14.82
CA ALA A 5 1.19 7.13 13.91
C ALA A 5 0.15 7.28 12.78
N ALA A 6 -1.00 7.90 13.05
CA ALA A 6 -2.00 8.19 12.03
C ALA A 6 -1.51 9.23 10.99
N ALA A 7 -0.88 10.30 11.47
CA ALA A 7 -0.32 11.33 10.61
C ALA A 7 0.84 10.80 9.76
N ASP A 8 1.71 9.98 10.35
CA ASP A 8 2.83 9.34 9.67
C ASP A 8 2.33 8.38 8.58
N LEU A 9 1.29 7.60 8.87
CA LEU A 9 0.63 6.74 7.88
C LEU A 9 0.05 7.55 6.72
N HIS A 10 -0.66 8.65 7.00
CA HIS A 10 -1.23 9.50 5.94
C HIS A 10 -0.16 10.12 5.03
N GLU A 11 0.96 10.53 5.60
CA GLU A 11 2.07 11.08 4.84
C GLU A 11 2.74 9.99 3.98
N GLU A 12 2.93 8.77 4.50
CA GLU A 12 3.44 7.65 3.70
C GLU A 12 2.47 7.22 2.59
N VAL A 13 1.16 7.21 2.84
CA VAL A 13 0.11 6.98 1.83
C VAL A 13 0.26 7.99 0.69
N ARG A 14 0.42 9.28 1.02
CA ARG A 14 0.60 10.34 0.03
C ARG A 14 1.86 10.13 -0.80
N ARG A 15 2.99 9.82 -0.15
CA ARG A 15 4.28 9.55 -0.82
C ARG A 15 4.19 8.37 -1.78
N LEU A 16 3.59 7.26 -1.34
CA LEU A 16 3.40 6.06 -2.15
C LEU A 16 2.52 6.32 -3.37
N ARG A 17 1.40 7.04 -3.19
CA ARG A 17 0.51 7.40 -4.31
C ARG A 17 1.27 8.17 -5.39
N ILE A 18 2.03 9.19 -4.99
CA ILE A 18 2.83 10.00 -5.94
C ILE A 18 3.85 9.11 -6.66
N ARG A 19 4.53 8.21 -5.93
CA ARG A 19 5.57 7.34 -6.50
C ARG A 19 4.98 6.35 -7.51
N ILE A 20 3.93 5.63 -7.14
CA ILE A 20 3.29 4.63 -8.02
C ILE A 20 2.70 5.33 -9.25
N THR A 21 2.02 6.46 -9.09
CA THR A 21 1.51 7.23 -10.23
C THR A 21 2.64 7.70 -11.16
N SER A 22 3.78 8.14 -10.61
CA SER A 22 4.93 8.55 -11.42
C SER A 22 5.54 7.37 -12.19
N LEU A 23 5.71 6.21 -11.54
CA LEU A 23 6.18 4.98 -12.21
C LEU A 23 5.20 4.54 -13.30
N ALA A 24 3.90 4.63 -13.01
CA ALA A 24 2.84 4.27 -13.94
C ALA A 24 2.64 5.29 -15.07
N ALA A 25 3.06 6.55 -14.91
CA ALA A 25 3.00 7.58 -15.95
C ALA A 25 4.27 7.62 -16.82
N SER A 26 5.31 6.87 -16.46
CA SER A 26 6.56 6.81 -17.22
C SER A 26 6.30 6.31 -18.65
N PRO A 27 6.93 6.91 -19.68
CA PRO A 27 6.83 6.45 -21.08
C PRO A 27 7.19 4.97 -21.26
N HIS A 28 8.02 4.44 -20.35
CA HIS A 28 8.46 3.04 -20.32
C HIS A 28 7.75 2.25 -19.22
N ARG A 29 6.45 2.49 -19.01
CA ARG A 29 5.63 1.92 -17.92
C ARG A 29 5.90 0.45 -17.60
N GLU A 30 5.88 -0.43 -18.61
CA GLU A 30 6.16 -1.86 -18.43
C GLU A 30 7.56 -2.08 -17.87
N HIS A 31 8.58 -1.45 -18.45
CA HIS A 31 9.96 -1.52 -17.95
C HIS A 31 10.13 -0.91 -16.55
N SER A 32 9.35 0.10 -16.18
CA SER A 32 9.49 0.79 -14.90
C SER A 32 8.94 -0.03 -13.73
N LEU A 33 7.83 -0.77 -13.95
CA LEU A 33 7.22 -1.66 -12.95
C LEU A 33 7.81 -3.07 -12.98
N ASP A 34 8.30 -3.52 -14.13
CA ASP A 34 9.02 -4.78 -14.27
C ASP A 34 10.51 -4.67 -13.95
N ALA A 35 10.99 -3.47 -13.59
CA ALA A 35 12.33 -3.27 -13.06
C ALA A 35 12.54 -4.12 -11.79
N LEU A 36 13.67 -4.83 -11.75
CA LEU A 36 14.08 -5.64 -10.62
C LEU A 36 14.58 -4.75 -9.48
N SER A 37 14.09 -5.02 -8.28
CA SER A 37 14.61 -4.49 -7.03
C SER A 37 15.82 -5.31 -6.57
N ALA A 38 16.53 -4.83 -5.55
CA ALA A 38 17.75 -5.44 -5.03
C ALA A 38 17.60 -6.89 -4.54
N ASP A 39 16.37 -7.32 -4.27
CA ASP A 39 16.01 -8.67 -3.83
C ASP A 39 15.57 -9.60 -4.98
N GLY A 40 15.73 -9.17 -6.24
CA GLY A 40 15.42 -9.96 -7.42
C GLY A 40 13.92 -10.06 -7.75
N ARG A 41 13.06 -9.35 -7.03
CA ARG A 41 11.63 -9.21 -7.36
C ARG A 41 11.38 -7.95 -8.18
N THR A 42 10.38 -7.97 -9.06
CA THR A 42 9.96 -6.75 -9.76
C THR A 42 9.21 -5.81 -8.82
N ARG A 43 9.25 -4.51 -9.09
CA ARG A 43 8.43 -3.52 -8.37
C ARG A 43 6.94 -3.88 -8.39
N ARG A 44 6.46 -4.45 -9.50
CA ARG A 44 5.10 -4.98 -9.63
C ARG A 44 4.82 -6.12 -8.64
N GLN A 45 5.77 -7.04 -8.45
CA GLN A 45 5.63 -8.11 -7.45
C GLN A 45 5.59 -7.55 -6.02
N HIS A 46 6.40 -6.54 -5.71
CA HIS A 46 6.37 -5.84 -4.42
C HIS A 46 5.01 -5.18 -4.15
N ILE A 47 4.45 -4.46 -5.13
CA ILE A 47 3.12 -3.84 -4.99
C ILE A 47 2.04 -4.89 -4.74
N ARG A 48 2.03 -5.99 -5.50
CA ARG A 48 1.05 -7.06 -5.33
C ARG A 48 1.17 -7.75 -3.95
N ALA A 49 2.39 -8.00 -3.49
CA ALA A 49 2.63 -8.58 -2.18
C ALA A 49 2.17 -7.63 -1.05
N ALA A 50 2.39 -6.32 -1.19
CA ALA A 50 1.91 -5.33 -0.23
C ALA A 50 0.38 -5.24 -0.24
N LEU A 51 -0.27 -5.25 -1.40
CA LEU A 51 -1.74 -5.26 -1.50
C LEU A 51 -2.36 -6.49 -0.83
N ALA A 52 -1.77 -7.68 -1.01
CA ALA A 52 -2.23 -8.90 -0.35
C ALA A 52 -2.11 -8.81 1.18
N GLN A 53 -0.98 -8.30 1.67
CA GLN A 53 -0.76 -8.09 3.12
C GLN A 53 -1.69 -7.03 3.70
N LEU A 54 -1.92 -5.92 2.98
CA LEU A 54 -2.85 -4.87 3.39
C LEU A 54 -4.30 -5.36 3.43
N ALA A 55 -4.71 -6.17 2.45
CA ALA A 55 -6.04 -6.77 2.45
C ALA A 55 -6.24 -7.68 3.67
N ASP A 56 -5.24 -8.51 3.99
CA ASP A 56 -5.28 -9.39 5.16
C ASP A 56 -5.24 -8.62 6.49
N LEU A 57 -4.43 -7.56 6.59
CA LEU A 57 -4.40 -6.66 7.76
C LEU A 57 -5.71 -5.88 7.93
N SER A 58 -6.32 -5.42 6.83
CA SER A 58 -7.64 -4.79 6.83
C SER A 58 -8.70 -5.78 7.34
N LEU A 59 -8.68 -7.03 6.88
CA LEU A 59 -9.59 -8.08 7.36
C LEU A 59 -9.40 -8.39 8.85
N ARG A 60 -8.15 -8.44 9.33
CA ARG A 60 -7.81 -8.66 10.75
C ARG A 60 -8.15 -7.45 11.64
N GLY A 61 -8.10 -6.25 11.08
CA GLY A 61 -8.40 -4.99 11.78
C GLY A 61 -9.89 -4.64 11.82
N ARG A 62 -10.71 -5.17 10.89
CA ARG A 62 -12.15 -4.89 10.85
C ARG A 62 -12.94 -5.75 11.84
N ARG A 63 -13.84 -5.11 12.58
CA ARG A 63 -15.08 -5.78 13.05
C ARG A 63 -15.98 -6.01 11.83
N ALA A 64 -15.97 -7.24 11.32
CA ALA A 64 -16.95 -7.85 10.41
C ALA A 64 -17.64 -6.91 9.38
N GLY A 65 -17.11 -6.91 8.14
CA GLY A 65 -17.91 -6.57 6.95
C GLY A 65 -17.37 -5.42 6.09
N ALA A 66 -16.40 -5.70 5.21
CA ALA A 66 -16.31 -5.08 3.88
C ALA A 66 -15.17 -5.67 3.04
N VAL A 67 -15.55 -6.04 1.80
CA VAL A 67 -14.81 -6.41 0.58
C VAL A 67 -13.55 -7.28 0.74
N SER A 68 -13.74 -8.56 0.44
CA SER A 68 -12.80 -9.66 0.70
C SER A 68 -11.92 -10.06 -0.50
N ALA A 69 -11.81 -9.24 -1.54
CA ALA A 69 -11.00 -9.57 -2.70
C ALA A 69 -10.32 -8.33 -3.26
N VAL A 70 -8.98 -8.35 -3.31
CA VAL A 70 -8.22 -7.44 -4.15
C VAL A 70 -8.62 -7.79 -5.60
N PRO A 71 -9.36 -6.94 -6.32
CA PRO A 71 -9.71 -7.27 -7.69
C PRO A 71 -8.43 -7.24 -8.53
N ASP A 72 -8.31 -8.14 -9.52
CA ASP A 72 -7.20 -8.12 -10.48
C ASP A 72 -7.34 -6.89 -11.38
N LEU A 73 -6.87 -5.76 -10.87
CA LEU A 73 -6.98 -4.47 -11.52
C LEU A 73 -5.70 -4.19 -12.30
N GLY A 74 -5.85 -3.68 -13.53
CA GLY A 74 -4.72 -3.21 -14.31
C GLY A 74 -3.91 -2.14 -13.59
N ASP A 75 -2.64 -1.97 -13.99
CA ASP A 75 -1.64 -1.14 -13.29
C ASP A 75 -2.08 0.31 -12.97
N ARG A 76 -3.08 0.86 -13.68
CA ARG A 76 -3.66 2.19 -13.40
C ARG A 76 -4.39 2.27 -12.07
N VAL A 77 -4.97 1.18 -11.58
CA VAL A 77 -5.81 1.20 -10.38
C VAL A 77 -5.04 0.75 -9.13
N LEU A 78 -3.79 0.28 -9.29
CA LEU A 78 -2.95 -0.18 -8.19
C LEU A 78 -2.67 0.93 -7.17
N ALA A 79 -2.42 2.16 -7.63
CA ALA A 79 -2.18 3.30 -6.76
C ALA A 79 -3.42 3.62 -5.90
N ASP A 80 -4.59 3.68 -6.52
CA ASP A 80 -5.84 4.00 -5.84
C ASP A 80 -6.25 2.88 -4.87
N GLN A 81 -6.08 1.62 -5.26
CA GLN A 81 -6.38 0.47 -4.40
C GLN A 81 -5.47 0.43 -3.16
N LEU A 82 -4.18 0.76 -3.33
CA LEU A 82 -3.23 0.83 -2.22
C LEU A 82 -3.62 1.93 -1.23
N VAL A 83 -4.01 3.10 -1.73
CA VAL A 83 -4.48 4.22 -0.90
C VAL A 83 -5.72 3.82 -0.11
N VAL A 84 -6.70 3.18 -0.75
CA VAL A 84 -7.95 2.74 -0.08
C VAL A 84 -7.63 1.75 1.04
N LEU A 85 -6.80 0.74 0.79
CA LEU A 85 -6.49 -0.28 1.81
C LEU A 85 -5.64 0.28 2.95
N LEU A 86 -4.73 1.21 2.68
CA LEU A 86 -3.95 1.88 3.72
C LEU A 86 -4.84 2.78 4.59
N LEU A 87 -5.78 3.52 3.98
CA LEU A 87 -6.74 4.34 4.71
C LEU A 87 -7.68 3.48 5.57
N ASP A 88 -8.16 2.34 5.06
CA ASP A 88 -8.98 1.39 5.84
C ASP A 88 -8.27 0.88 7.11
N CYS A 89 -6.94 0.98 7.18
CA CYS A 89 -6.14 0.60 8.33
C CYS A 89 -5.73 1.79 9.23
N ALA A 90 -6.22 2.99 8.95
CA ALA A 90 -6.02 4.15 9.80
C ALA A 90 -6.99 4.13 11.00
N PRO A 91 -6.59 4.69 12.15
CA PRO A 91 -7.38 4.60 13.38
C PRO A 91 -8.73 5.33 13.28
N GLU A 92 -8.85 6.31 12.39
CA GLU A 92 -10.10 7.01 12.08
C GLU A 92 -11.17 6.11 11.44
N TYR A 93 -10.76 4.97 10.86
CA TYR A 93 -11.66 3.92 10.33
C TYR A 93 -11.79 2.71 11.28
N GLY A 94 -11.36 2.87 12.54
CA GLY A 94 -11.53 1.86 13.58
C GLY A 94 -10.43 0.81 13.68
N ALA A 95 -9.31 1.00 12.97
CA ALA A 95 -8.15 0.14 13.11
C ALA A 95 -7.50 0.27 14.49
N SER A 96 -6.99 -0.85 15.01
CA SER A 96 -6.22 -0.85 16.27
C SER A 96 -4.85 -0.19 16.06
N ALA A 97 -4.26 0.34 17.14
CA ALA A 97 -2.93 0.96 17.10
C ALA A 97 -1.86 0.02 16.50
N ALA A 98 -1.91 -1.27 16.87
CA ALA A 98 -0.99 -2.29 16.37
C ALA A 98 -1.16 -2.54 14.85
N VAL A 99 -2.39 -2.47 14.33
CA VAL A 99 -2.64 -2.59 12.88
C VAL A 99 -2.12 -1.35 12.16
N THR A 100 -2.39 -0.15 12.67
CA THR A 100 -1.89 1.10 12.09
C THR A 100 -0.36 1.13 12.04
N GLU A 101 0.32 0.65 13.08
CA GLU A 101 1.80 0.60 13.15
C GLU A 101 2.36 -0.43 12.15
N GLN A 102 1.80 -1.65 12.09
CA GLN A 102 2.18 -2.66 11.10
C GLN A 102 1.98 -2.18 9.66
N VAL A 103 0.90 -1.46 9.41
CA VAL A 103 0.58 -0.93 8.08
C VAL A 103 1.50 0.23 7.70
N HIS A 104 1.88 1.07 8.66
CA HIS A 104 2.90 2.09 8.45
C HIS A 104 4.24 1.47 8.05
N ASP A 105 4.71 0.44 8.76
CA ASP A 105 5.97 -0.22 8.44
C ASP A 105 5.95 -0.87 7.06
N LEU A 106 4.84 -1.54 6.71
CA LEU A 106 4.64 -2.10 5.37
C LEU A 106 4.66 -1.01 4.28
N ALA A 107 4.08 0.16 4.55
CA ALA A 107 4.10 1.29 3.62
C ALA A 107 5.52 1.83 3.41
N VAL A 108 6.31 1.95 4.49
CA VAL A 108 7.72 2.36 4.42
C VAL A 108 8.55 1.37 3.61
N ASP A 109 8.39 0.07 3.86
CA ASP A 109 9.12 -0.97 3.14
C ASP A 109 8.76 -1.01 1.66
N LEU A 110 7.47 -0.88 1.33
CA LEU A 110 7.06 -0.76 -0.06
C LEU A 110 7.68 0.46 -0.73
N ARG A 111 7.71 1.62 -0.06
CA ARG A 111 8.31 2.83 -0.63
C ARG A 111 9.79 2.62 -0.94
N ARG A 112 10.53 1.93 -0.06
CA ARG A 112 11.94 1.58 -0.27
C ARG A 112 12.12 0.63 -1.45
N ALA A 113 11.26 -0.39 -1.57
CA ALA A 113 11.31 -1.34 -2.68
C ALA A 113 11.01 -0.69 -4.05
N LEU A 114 10.25 0.41 -4.05
CA LEU A 114 9.89 1.19 -5.23
C LEU A 114 10.89 2.30 -5.60
N ALA A 115 11.94 2.53 -4.81
CA ALA A 115 12.99 3.50 -5.11
C ALA A 115 13.77 3.13 -6.39
#